data_AF-A0A932DAS5-F1
#
_entry.id   AF-A0A932DAS5-F1
#
_cell.length_a   1.000
_cell.length_b   1.000
_cell.length_c   1.000
_cell.angle_alpha   90.00
_cell.angle_beta   90.00
_cell.angle_gamma   90.00
#
_symmetry.space_group_name_H-M   'P 1'
#
loop_
_entity.id
_entity.type
_entity.pdbx_description
1 polymer ?
#
loop_
_entity_poly.entity_id
_entity_poly.type
_entity_poly.pdbx_seq_one_letter_code
_entity_poly.pdbx_strand_id
1 'polypeptide(L)'
;MKLTVLGALGVLLVAVLVVAAWLLNLIWWTIPFLQETGLLGWIGATALALAVTAALAGLRFRQAWRRSPTRTAPVWAMLAVSIALGGWLWHRSDVALHEFLPRVVKLNLPSLPGPVPTYHDHGAKARAERLQADIREMNSFYQEKLSVQAAVTLAVLNSNQWTRVNPIPFGLPGVLGEPPVIFAPAHSGGWAFRQMLARKEAIPADVLQDYLRTSQKTFEAASDDFVDFIALHELGHVLCIHYGIDPSCNWLNEFLASYFGYAFLAERRPERKPVIALFGRPSQTRPKHTTLADFERLYFLVDDYAWYQGMFERRIQEMYPQVGLQFIKDLKRGLPRTTGIPDGVSIPDPVVNRIPPEEALEKVEAIAPGFRAWAKGFRK
;
A
#
# COMPACT_ATOMS: atom_id res chain seq x y z
N MET A 1 -8.75 -54.20 -20.00
CA MET A 1 -9.45 -53.18 -19.17
C MET A 1 -8.86 -52.91 -17.78
N LYS A 2 -8.04 -53.79 -17.16
CA LYS A 2 -7.47 -53.52 -15.81
C LYS A 2 -6.24 -52.60 -15.78
N LEU A 3 -5.49 -52.46 -16.89
CA LEU A 3 -4.29 -51.60 -16.94
C LEU A 3 -4.58 -50.09 -17.02
N THR A 4 -5.73 -49.66 -17.54
CA THR A 4 -6.06 -48.23 -17.72
C THR A 4 -6.48 -47.53 -16.42
N VAL A 5 -7.05 -48.26 -15.47
CA VAL A 5 -7.50 -47.71 -14.18
C VAL A 5 -6.32 -47.44 -13.24
N LEU A 6 -5.30 -48.31 -13.26
CA LEU A 6 -4.06 -48.11 -12.48
C LEU A 6 -3.26 -46.91 -13.00
N GLY A 7 -3.21 -46.68 -14.31
CA GLY A 7 -2.58 -45.50 -14.91
C GLY A 7 -3.27 -44.20 -14.50
N ALA A 8 -4.60 -44.16 -14.53
CA ALA A 8 -5.36 -42.96 -14.14
C ALA A 8 -5.21 -42.63 -12.64
N LEU A 9 -5.17 -43.64 -11.77
CA LEU A 9 -4.90 -43.45 -10.34
C LEU A 9 -3.46 -42.96 -10.07
N GLY A 10 -2.48 -43.43 -10.85
CA GLY A 10 -1.10 -42.95 -10.77
C GLY A 10 -0.98 -41.47 -11.14
N VAL A 11 -1.62 -41.04 -12.23
CA VAL A 11 -1.61 -39.64 -12.67
C VAL A 11 -2.29 -38.72 -11.65
N LEU A 12 -3.42 -39.15 -11.08
CA LEU A 12 -4.13 -38.39 -10.06
C LEU A 12 -3.30 -38.24 -8.77
N LEU A 13 -2.61 -39.32 -8.35
CA LEU A 13 -1.75 -39.29 -7.17
C LEU A 13 -0.56 -38.34 -7.38
N VAL A 14 0.08 -38.38 -8.56
CA VAL A 14 1.17 -37.46 -8.89
C VAL A 14 0.68 -36.01 -8.90
N ALA A 15 -0.49 -35.73 -9.48
CA ALA A 15 -1.06 -34.38 -9.48
C ALA A 15 -1.34 -33.86 -8.05
N VAL A 16 -1.90 -34.70 -7.17
CA VAL A 16 -2.13 -34.34 -5.76
C VAL A 16 -0.83 -34.06 -5.02
N LEU A 17 0.21 -34.87 -5.24
CA LEU A 17 1.52 -34.68 -4.61
C LEU A 17 2.21 -33.41 -5.10
N VAL A 18 2.10 -33.08 -6.40
CA VAL A 18 2.64 -31.83 -6.97
C VAL A 18 1.93 -30.61 -6.38
N VAL A 19 0.60 -30.64 -6.26
CA VAL A 19 -0.17 -29.55 -5.63
C VAL A 19 0.18 -29.42 -4.14
N ALA A 20 0.32 -30.53 -3.43
CA ALA A 20 0.70 -30.51 -2.01
C ALA A 20 2.13 -29.96 -1.80
N ALA A 21 3.09 -30.34 -2.64
CA ALA A 21 4.45 -29.82 -2.60
C ALA A 21 4.50 -28.33 -2.93
N TRP A 22 3.70 -27.88 -3.91
CA TRP A 22 3.57 -26.47 -4.25
C TRP A 22 2.97 -25.65 -3.11
N LEU A 23 1.90 -26.15 -2.46
CA LEU A 23 1.30 -25.52 -1.28
C LEU A 23 2.25 -25.47 -0.08
N LEU A 24 3.01 -26.54 0.19
CA LEU A 24 4.01 -26.56 1.26
C LEU A 24 5.13 -25.54 1.03
N ASN A 25 5.57 -25.37 -0.21
CA ASN A 25 6.57 -24.37 -0.57
C ASN A 25 6.00 -22.95 -0.38
N LEU A 26 4.77 -22.69 -0.84
CA LEU A 26 4.07 -21.43 -0.63
C LEU A 26 3.89 -21.10 0.87
N ILE A 27 3.56 -22.11 1.68
CA ILE A 27 3.49 -21.99 3.14
C ILE A 27 4.87 -21.64 3.71
N TRP A 28 5.94 -22.32 3.29
CA TRP A 28 7.29 -22.09 3.82
C TRP A 28 7.77 -20.64 3.64
N TRP A 29 7.49 -20.01 2.50
CA TRP A 29 7.83 -18.61 2.24
C TRP A 29 6.94 -17.61 2.98
N THR A 30 5.73 -18.01 3.36
CA THR A 30 4.78 -17.15 4.06
C THR A 30 4.85 -17.28 5.58
N ILE A 31 5.48 -18.32 6.12
CA ILE A 31 5.61 -18.56 7.58
C ILE A 31 6.07 -17.33 8.37
N PRO A 32 7.14 -16.59 7.99
CA PRO A 32 7.58 -15.43 8.76
C PRO A 32 6.51 -14.33 8.84
N PHE A 33 5.84 -14.06 7.70
CA PHE A 33 4.73 -13.11 7.60
C PHE A 33 3.51 -13.57 8.41
N LEU A 34 3.22 -14.87 8.41
CA LEU A 34 2.09 -15.47 9.13
C LEU A 34 2.34 -15.58 10.65
N GLN A 35 3.61 -15.60 11.06
CA GLN A 35 4.05 -15.56 12.47
C GLN A 35 3.87 -14.16 13.05
N GLU A 36 4.28 -13.13 12.32
CA GLU A 36 4.14 -11.73 12.75
C GLU A 36 2.68 -11.26 12.79
N THR A 37 1.82 -11.82 11.95
CA THR A 37 0.39 -11.45 11.86
C THR A 37 -0.54 -12.30 12.73
N GLY A 38 -0.03 -13.33 13.41
CA GLY A 38 -0.85 -14.26 14.21
C GLY A 38 -1.81 -15.14 13.40
N LEU A 39 -1.68 -15.17 12.06
CA LEU A 39 -2.55 -15.90 11.14
C LEU A 39 -2.18 -17.39 10.99
N LEU A 40 -1.03 -17.82 11.51
CA LEU A 40 -0.58 -19.22 11.47
C LEU A 40 -1.58 -20.20 12.09
N GLY A 41 -2.26 -19.81 13.18
CA GLY A 41 -3.31 -20.62 13.80
C GLY A 41 -4.53 -20.79 12.89
N TRP A 42 -4.91 -19.73 12.16
CA TRP A 42 -6.06 -19.74 11.25
C TRP A 42 -5.81 -20.55 9.98
N ILE A 43 -4.60 -20.44 9.41
CA ILE A 43 -4.21 -21.23 8.24
C ILE A 43 -4.09 -22.71 8.62
N GLY A 44 -3.51 -23.02 9.79
CA GLY A 44 -3.48 -24.38 10.33
C GLY A 44 -4.89 -24.97 10.50
N ALA A 45 -5.80 -24.22 11.11
CA ALA A 45 -7.20 -24.66 11.29
C ALA A 45 -7.94 -24.85 9.95
N THR A 46 -7.74 -23.94 8.99
CA THR A 46 -8.36 -24.01 7.65
C THR A 46 -7.82 -25.19 6.84
N ALA A 47 -6.50 -25.41 6.84
CA ALA A 47 -5.87 -26.54 6.19
C ALA A 47 -6.35 -27.87 6.80
N LEU A 48 -6.46 -27.95 8.14
CA LEU A 48 -7.00 -29.11 8.83
C LEU A 48 -8.47 -29.35 8.48
N ALA A 49 -9.30 -28.30 8.44
CA ALA A 49 -10.71 -28.42 8.06
C ALA A 49 -10.89 -28.90 6.61
N LEU A 50 -10.08 -28.40 5.67
CA LEU A 50 -10.07 -28.86 4.29
C LEU A 50 -9.60 -30.31 4.17
N ALA A 51 -8.54 -30.70 4.91
CA ALA A 51 -8.04 -32.07 4.93
C ALA A 51 -9.09 -33.06 5.50
N VAL A 52 -9.76 -32.70 6.60
CA VAL A 52 -10.85 -33.50 7.19
C VAL A 52 -12.03 -33.60 6.22
N THR A 53 -12.40 -32.49 5.56
CA THR A 53 -13.49 -32.48 4.58
C THR A 53 -13.16 -33.37 3.37
N ALA A 54 -11.94 -33.31 2.85
CA ALA A 54 -11.48 -34.17 1.77
C ALA A 54 -11.43 -35.65 2.18
N ALA A 55 -11.00 -35.95 3.41
CA ALA A 55 -10.98 -37.32 3.95
C ALA A 55 -12.40 -37.88 4.12
N LEU A 56 -13.33 -37.08 4.66
CA LEU A 56 -14.74 -37.46 4.81
C LEU A 56 -15.44 -37.60 3.46
N ALA A 57 -15.14 -36.73 2.50
CA ALA A 57 -15.62 -36.85 1.12
C ALA A 57 -15.09 -38.13 0.47
N GLY A 58 -13.81 -38.47 0.64
CA GLY A 58 -13.22 -39.72 0.14
C GLY A 58 -13.84 -40.98 0.78
N LEU A 59 -14.12 -40.95 2.08
CA LEU A 59 -14.80 -42.04 2.81
C LEU A 59 -16.25 -42.22 2.36
N ARG A 60 -17.00 -41.12 2.21
CA ARG A 60 -18.39 -41.15 1.74
C ARG A 60 -18.49 -41.46 0.25
N PHE A 61 -17.54 -41.03 -0.57
CA PHE A 61 -17.46 -41.40 -1.99
C PHE A 61 -17.22 -42.91 -2.14
N ARG A 62 -16.34 -43.51 -1.31
CA ARG A 62 -16.15 -44.97 -1.25
C ARG A 62 -17.41 -45.73 -0.80
N GLN A 63 -18.19 -45.18 0.13
CA GLN A 63 -19.44 -45.80 0.59
C GLN A 63 -20.60 -45.61 -0.40
N ALA A 64 -20.72 -44.45 -1.04
CA ALA A 64 -21.77 -44.13 -2.01
C ALA A 64 -21.56 -44.84 -3.36
N TRP A 65 -20.31 -45.03 -3.80
CA TRP A 65 -19.98 -45.78 -5.02
C TRP A 65 -20.44 -47.25 -4.98
N ARG A 66 -20.69 -47.80 -3.78
CA ARG A 66 -21.19 -49.18 -3.63
C ARG A 66 -22.71 -49.31 -3.67
N ARG A 67 -23.49 -48.22 -3.67
CA ARG A 67 -24.96 -48.27 -3.60
C ARG A 67 -25.64 -47.15 -4.41
N SER A 68 -25.84 -47.43 -5.70
CA SER A 68 -26.76 -46.77 -6.66
C SER A 68 -26.44 -45.33 -7.13
N PRO A 69 -26.67 -44.99 -8.43
CA PRO A 69 -26.22 -43.73 -9.04
C PRO A 69 -27.16 -42.51 -8.87
N THR A 70 -28.24 -42.57 -8.10
CA THR A 70 -29.33 -41.55 -8.21
C THR A 70 -29.44 -40.52 -7.08
N ARG A 71 -28.36 -40.14 -6.37
CA ARG A 71 -28.44 -39.08 -5.34
C ARG A 71 -27.37 -37.98 -5.51
N THR A 72 -27.73 -36.93 -6.25
CA THR A 72 -26.96 -35.68 -6.43
C THR A 72 -27.16 -34.64 -5.30
N ALA A 73 -28.10 -34.88 -4.37
CA ALA A 73 -28.42 -33.99 -3.26
C ALA A 73 -27.22 -33.55 -2.36
N PRO A 74 -26.23 -34.40 -2.01
CA PRO A 74 -25.14 -33.97 -1.13
C PRO A 74 -24.14 -33.01 -1.80
N VAL A 75 -24.03 -33.01 -3.13
CA VAL A 75 -23.12 -32.11 -3.87
C VAL A 75 -23.66 -30.68 -3.87
N TRP A 76 -24.98 -30.52 -4.06
CA TRP A 76 -25.64 -29.21 -4.04
C TRP A 76 -25.64 -28.56 -2.66
N ALA A 77 -25.75 -29.35 -1.58
CA ALA A 77 -25.64 -28.84 -0.22
C ALA A 77 -24.23 -28.31 0.10
N MET A 78 -23.17 -29.00 -0.35
CA MET A 78 -21.79 -28.55 -0.14
C MET A 78 -21.44 -27.30 -0.96
N LEU A 79 -21.96 -27.18 -2.19
CA LEU A 79 -21.80 -25.99 -3.01
C LEU A 79 -22.49 -24.77 -2.38
N ALA A 80 -23.72 -24.93 -1.87
CA ALA A 80 -24.47 -23.87 -1.20
C ALA A 80 -23.75 -23.37 0.07
N VAL A 81 -23.21 -24.28 0.89
CA VAL A 81 -22.41 -23.89 2.08
C VAL A 81 -21.13 -23.16 1.68
N SER A 82 -20.46 -23.58 0.60
CA SER A 82 -19.22 -22.93 0.13
C SER A 82 -19.48 -21.52 -0.40
N ILE A 83 -20.58 -21.31 -1.14
CA ILE A 83 -21.00 -19.99 -1.62
C ILE A 83 -21.41 -19.08 -0.45
N ALA A 84 -22.18 -19.60 0.51
CA ALA A 84 -22.59 -18.85 1.70
C ALA A 84 -21.38 -18.46 2.58
N LEU A 85 -20.41 -19.36 2.75
CA LEU A 85 -19.19 -19.07 3.50
C LEU A 85 -18.30 -18.06 2.77
N GLY A 86 -18.18 -18.18 1.44
CA GLY A 86 -17.46 -17.22 0.60
C GLY A 86 -18.08 -15.83 0.65
N GLY A 87 -19.40 -15.72 0.51
CA GLY A 87 -20.13 -14.44 0.64
C GLY A 87 -20.04 -13.85 2.04
N TRP A 88 -20.09 -14.67 3.09
CA TRP A 88 -19.93 -14.21 4.47
C TRP A 88 -18.50 -13.75 4.78
N LEU A 89 -17.48 -14.46 4.27
CA LEU A 89 -16.08 -14.05 4.41
C LEU A 89 -15.77 -12.78 3.63
N TRP A 90 -16.31 -12.64 2.40
CA TRP A 90 -16.20 -11.44 1.59
C TRP A 90 -16.85 -10.22 2.26
N HIS A 91 -18.07 -10.39 2.78
CA HIS A 91 -18.78 -9.33 3.48
C HIS A 91 -18.09 -8.94 4.80
N ARG A 92 -17.48 -9.90 5.52
CA ARG A 92 -16.67 -9.59 6.71
C ARG A 92 -15.34 -8.91 6.36
N SER A 93 -14.72 -9.23 5.22
CA SER A 93 -13.52 -8.50 4.79
C SER A 93 -13.83 -7.06 4.42
N ASP A 94 -14.95 -6.77 3.75
CA ASP A 94 -15.38 -5.40 3.46
C ASP A 94 -15.63 -4.61 4.75
N VAL A 95 -16.47 -5.12 5.67
CA VAL A 95 -16.76 -4.42 6.94
C VAL A 95 -15.50 -4.26 7.80
N ALA A 96 -14.57 -5.22 7.78
CA ALA A 96 -13.33 -5.15 8.53
C ALA A 96 -12.31 -4.15 7.95
N LEU A 97 -12.42 -3.73 6.69
CA LEU A 97 -11.51 -2.78 6.05
C LEU A 97 -11.97 -1.32 6.21
N HIS A 98 -13.20 -1.06 6.61
CA HIS A 98 -13.68 0.32 6.80
C HIS A 98 -13.55 0.81 8.25
N GLU A 99 -13.55 -0.08 9.25
CA GLU A 99 -13.58 0.27 10.67
C GLU A 99 -12.21 0.43 11.35
N PHE A 100 -11.27 1.17 10.74
CA PHE A 100 -9.95 1.39 11.36
C PHE A 100 -9.99 2.32 12.57
N LEU A 101 -10.74 3.43 12.51
CA LEU A 101 -10.83 4.39 13.61
C LEU A 101 -11.43 3.76 14.89
N PRO A 102 -12.57 3.02 14.85
CA PRO A 102 -13.09 2.35 16.04
C PRO A 102 -12.09 1.41 16.72
N ARG A 103 -11.24 0.73 15.95
CA ARG A 103 -10.17 -0.14 16.50
C ARG A 103 -9.10 0.66 17.22
N VAL A 104 -8.68 1.79 16.66
CA VAL A 104 -7.73 2.70 17.31
C VAL A 104 -8.32 3.26 18.61
N VAL A 105 -9.58 3.70 18.60
CA VAL A 105 -10.29 4.20 19.80
C VAL A 105 -10.34 3.13 20.89
N LYS A 106 -10.61 1.87 20.52
CA LYS A 106 -10.66 0.73 21.45
C LYS A 106 -9.33 0.43 22.14
N LEU A 107 -8.20 0.92 21.63
CA LEU A 107 -6.91 0.82 22.32
C LEU A 107 -6.83 1.71 23.57
N ASN A 108 -7.77 2.64 23.76
CA ASN A 108 -7.85 3.54 24.91
C ASN A 108 -6.55 4.33 25.14
N LEU A 109 -6.00 4.86 24.04
CA LEU A 109 -4.76 5.63 24.03
C LEU A 109 -5.00 7.10 24.39
N PRO A 110 -3.99 7.82 24.91
CA PRO A 110 -4.01 9.27 24.96
C PRO A 110 -4.29 9.88 23.58
N SER A 111 -4.96 11.04 23.59
CA SER A 111 -5.28 11.78 22.37
C SER A 111 -4.94 13.26 22.44
N LEU A 112 -4.50 13.84 21.33
CA LEU A 112 -4.39 15.28 21.14
C LEU A 112 -5.65 15.79 20.42
N PRO A 113 -6.30 16.85 20.95
CA PRO A 113 -7.43 17.47 20.27
C PRO A 113 -6.94 18.31 19.08
N GLY A 114 -7.87 18.72 18.22
CA GLY A 114 -7.61 19.63 17.11
C GLY A 114 -8.33 19.23 15.82
N PRO A 115 -8.13 19.98 14.73
CA PRO A 115 -8.74 19.69 13.42
C PRO A 115 -8.25 18.37 12.82
N VAL A 116 -7.14 17.82 13.33
CA VAL A 116 -6.62 16.48 13.03
C VAL A 116 -6.57 15.72 14.35
N PRO A 117 -7.66 15.09 14.82
CA PRO A 117 -7.64 14.30 16.05
C PRO A 117 -6.50 13.29 15.98
N THR A 118 -5.74 13.15 17.07
CA THR A 118 -4.55 12.30 17.07
C THR A 118 -4.55 11.36 18.27
N TYR A 119 -4.49 10.05 18.03
CA TYR A 119 -4.26 9.03 19.07
C TYR A 119 -2.79 8.65 19.06
N HIS A 120 -2.16 8.51 20.22
CA HIS A 120 -0.73 8.22 20.27
C HIS A 120 -0.32 7.28 21.39
N ASP A 121 0.75 6.54 21.18
CA ASP A 121 1.45 5.82 22.23
C ASP A 121 1.84 6.75 23.40
N HIS A 122 1.80 6.25 24.64
CA HIS A 122 2.10 7.04 25.83
C HIS A 122 3.47 7.74 25.80
N GLY A 123 4.49 7.10 25.20
CA GLY A 123 5.84 7.66 25.06
C GLY A 123 6.02 8.58 23.86
N ALA A 124 5.02 8.69 22.98
CA ALA A 124 5.16 9.32 21.67
C ALA A 124 4.52 10.70 21.55
N LYS A 125 4.09 11.32 22.66
CA LYS A 125 3.36 12.61 22.65
C LYS A 125 4.07 13.68 21.80
N ALA A 126 5.36 13.93 22.04
CA ALA A 126 6.11 14.95 21.31
C ALA A 126 6.22 14.66 19.80
N ARG A 127 6.27 13.39 19.41
CA ARG A 127 6.26 12.98 18.00
C ARG A 127 4.88 13.15 17.38
N ALA A 128 3.83 12.78 18.12
CA ALA A 128 2.45 12.97 17.71
C ALA A 128 2.10 14.45 17.49
N GLU A 129 2.55 15.34 18.39
CA GLU A 129 2.37 16.79 18.24
C GLU A 129 3.03 17.32 16.95
N ARG A 130 4.25 16.88 16.64
CA ARG A 130 4.95 17.28 15.41
C ARG A 130 4.24 16.78 14.14
N LEU A 131 3.89 15.51 14.09
CA LEU A 131 3.18 14.93 12.94
C LEU A 131 1.79 15.54 12.74
N GLN A 132 1.04 15.76 13.84
CA GLN A 132 -0.24 16.45 13.80
C GLN A 132 -0.09 17.87 13.26
N ALA A 133 0.97 18.60 13.68
CA ALA A 133 1.24 19.95 13.19
C ALA A 133 1.55 19.96 11.68
N ASP A 134 2.37 19.02 11.18
CA ASP A 134 2.69 18.91 9.76
C ASP A 134 1.45 18.59 8.91
N ILE A 135 0.63 17.60 9.32
CA ILE A 135 -0.62 17.24 8.61
C ILE A 135 -1.60 18.41 8.60
N ARG A 136 -1.77 19.10 9.75
CA ARG A 136 -2.60 20.29 9.85
C ARG A 136 -2.11 21.39 8.92
N GLU A 137 -0.81 21.63 8.86
CA GLU A 137 -0.25 22.69 8.01
C GLU A 137 -0.37 22.34 6.53
N MET A 138 -0.19 21.08 6.15
CA MET A 138 -0.42 20.61 4.77
C MET A 138 -1.90 20.80 4.38
N ASN A 139 -2.85 20.43 5.24
CA ASN A 139 -4.27 20.72 5.01
C ASN A 139 -4.54 22.23 4.85
N SER A 140 -4.03 23.07 5.74
CA SER A 140 -4.18 24.53 5.65
C SER A 140 -3.58 25.09 4.36
N PHE A 141 -2.40 24.60 3.95
CA PHE A 141 -1.75 25.00 2.71
C PHE A 141 -2.63 24.71 1.49
N TYR A 142 -3.18 23.50 1.39
CA TYR A 142 -4.05 23.14 0.27
C TYR A 142 -5.43 23.80 0.33
N GLN A 143 -5.95 24.06 1.53
CA GLN A 143 -7.18 24.84 1.69
C GLN A 143 -6.99 26.27 1.18
N GLU A 144 -5.86 26.90 1.50
CA GLU A 144 -5.52 28.25 1.02
C GLU A 144 -5.29 28.27 -0.50
N LYS A 145 -4.48 27.33 -1.03
CA LYS A 145 -4.01 27.40 -2.42
C LYS A 145 -4.97 26.81 -3.44
N LEU A 146 -5.73 25.78 -3.04
CA LEU A 146 -6.55 24.95 -3.92
C LEU A 146 -7.99 24.79 -3.42
N SER A 147 -8.34 25.36 -2.25
CA SER A 147 -9.66 25.20 -1.62
C SER A 147 -10.05 23.73 -1.40
N VAL A 148 -9.06 22.92 -1.01
CA VAL A 148 -9.23 21.50 -0.68
C VAL A 148 -8.53 21.17 0.64
N GLN A 149 -9.16 20.33 1.45
CA GLN A 149 -8.59 19.76 2.66
C GLN A 149 -9.10 18.33 2.84
N ALA A 150 -8.43 17.56 3.69
CA ALA A 150 -8.84 16.20 4.03
C ALA A 150 -9.19 16.09 5.52
N ALA A 151 -10.37 15.56 5.83
CA ALA A 151 -10.80 15.28 7.19
C ALA A 151 -10.25 13.93 7.67
N VAL A 152 -9.07 13.94 8.30
CA VAL A 152 -8.32 12.73 8.69
C VAL A 152 -8.08 12.66 10.21
N THR A 153 -7.95 11.44 10.73
CA THR A 153 -7.42 11.17 12.07
C THR A 153 -5.98 10.67 11.96
N LEU A 154 -5.11 11.02 12.91
CA LEU A 154 -3.75 10.48 13.00
C LEU A 154 -3.66 9.43 14.13
N ALA A 155 -3.02 8.30 13.85
CA ALA A 155 -2.70 7.26 14.81
C ALA A 155 -1.17 7.03 14.86
N VAL A 156 -0.53 7.50 15.94
CA VAL A 156 0.92 7.37 16.16
C VAL A 156 1.19 6.21 17.11
N LEU A 157 1.40 5.02 16.56
CA LEU A 157 1.33 3.76 17.30
C LEU A 157 2.70 3.09 17.42
N ASN A 158 2.95 2.39 18.53
CA ASN A 158 4.07 1.44 18.62
C ASN A 158 3.73 0.12 17.89
N SER A 159 4.68 -0.80 17.75
CA SER A 159 4.49 -2.05 17.00
C SER A 159 3.37 -2.95 17.55
N ASN A 160 3.21 -3.04 18.88
CA ASN A 160 2.17 -3.84 19.53
C ASN A 160 0.77 -3.25 19.28
N GLN A 161 0.62 -1.93 19.44
CA GLN A 161 -0.63 -1.25 19.14
C GLN A 161 -0.99 -1.34 17.65
N TRP A 162 -0.01 -1.15 16.77
CA TRP A 162 -0.18 -1.19 15.32
C TRP A 162 -0.73 -2.54 14.85
N THR A 163 -0.07 -3.65 15.22
CA THR A 163 -0.45 -5.01 14.78
C THR A 163 -1.85 -5.43 15.24
N ARG A 164 -2.40 -4.79 16.28
CA ARG A 164 -3.77 -5.03 16.76
C ARG A 164 -4.85 -4.37 15.91
N VAL A 165 -4.50 -3.35 15.13
CA VAL A 165 -5.49 -2.49 14.44
C VAL A 165 -5.23 -2.35 12.94
N ASN A 166 -3.99 -2.55 12.49
CA ASN A 166 -3.55 -2.34 11.12
C ASN A 166 -2.88 -3.61 10.56
N PRO A 167 -3.37 -4.18 9.43
CA PRO A 167 -2.79 -5.37 8.83
C PRO A 167 -1.49 -5.11 8.05
N ILE A 168 -1.18 -3.85 7.76
CA ILE A 168 0.06 -3.45 7.08
C ILE A 168 1.25 -3.61 8.05
N PRO A 169 2.44 -4.03 7.58
CA PRO A 169 3.61 -4.12 8.43
C PRO A 169 3.90 -2.83 9.22
N PHE A 170 4.28 -2.98 10.49
CA PHE A 170 4.59 -1.84 11.36
C PHE A 170 5.64 -0.92 10.74
N GLY A 171 5.36 0.39 10.76
CA GLY A 171 6.27 1.44 10.29
C GLY A 171 6.31 1.63 8.78
N LEU A 172 5.31 1.14 8.05
CA LEU A 172 4.96 1.65 6.73
C LEU A 172 3.75 2.59 6.90
N PRO A 173 3.93 3.92 6.86
CA PRO A 173 2.80 4.85 6.96
C PRO A 173 1.78 4.61 5.85
N GLY A 174 0.52 4.90 6.14
CA GLY A 174 -0.60 4.65 5.22
C GLY A 174 -1.88 5.35 5.69
N VAL A 175 -2.76 5.70 4.77
CA VAL A 175 -4.15 6.11 5.09
C VAL A 175 -5.09 4.93 4.88
N LEU A 176 -5.88 4.59 5.90
CA LEU A 176 -6.84 3.48 5.83
C LEU A 176 -8.19 3.85 6.47
N GLY A 177 -9.26 3.21 6.00
CA GLY A 177 -10.57 3.22 6.62
C GLY A 177 -11.47 4.40 6.31
N GLU A 178 -12.70 4.31 6.79
CA GLU A 178 -13.73 5.34 6.67
C GLU A 178 -14.35 5.58 8.06
N PRO A 179 -14.06 6.72 8.70
CA PRO A 179 -13.25 7.86 8.23
C PRO A 179 -11.74 7.54 8.13
N PRO A 180 -10.97 8.29 7.31
CA PRO A 180 -9.53 8.07 7.13
C PRO A 180 -8.74 8.16 8.41
N VAL A 181 -7.85 7.18 8.60
CA VAL A 181 -6.82 7.19 9.64
C VAL A 181 -5.44 7.12 8.98
N ILE A 182 -4.63 8.15 9.17
CA ILE A 182 -3.20 8.11 8.88
C ILE A 182 -2.51 7.33 9.99
N PHE A 183 -1.86 6.22 9.66
CA PHE A 183 -1.03 5.47 10.58
C PHE A 183 0.43 5.89 10.45
N ALA A 184 1.07 6.23 11.57
CA ALA A 184 2.49 6.59 11.62
C ALA A 184 3.19 5.88 12.80
N PRO A 185 4.47 5.49 12.66
CA PRO A 185 5.18 4.81 13.74
C PRO A 185 5.52 5.77 14.88
N ALA A 186 5.29 5.33 16.12
CA ALA A 186 5.59 6.08 17.34
C ALA A 186 7.07 6.27 17.65
N HIS A 187 7.93 5.45 17.06
CA HIS A 187 9.37 5.45 17.27
C HIS A 187 10.07 5.03 15.97
N SER A 188 11.36 5.33 15.87
CA SER A 188 12.21 4.88 14.77
C SER A 188 12.15 3.37 14.60
N GLY A 189 12.37 2.90 13.37
CA GLY A 189 12.26 1.50 13.00
C GLY A 189 11.01 1.18 12.19
N GLY A 190 10.66 -0.11 12.19
CA GLY A 190 9.62 -0.62 11.29
C GLY A 190 10.09 -0.76 9.85
N TRP A 191 9.17 -1.10 8.97
CA TRP A 191 9.48 -1.55 7.62
C TRP A 191 10.09 -0.43 6.76
N ALA A 192 9.45 0.73 6.63
CA ALA A 192 9.95 1.80 5.76
C ALA A 192 11.31 2.34 6.21
N PHE A 193 11.51 2.51 7.52
CA PHE A 193 12.80 2.90 8.09
C PHE A 193 13.92 1.91 7.72
N ARG A 194 13.67 0.59 7.86
CA ARG A 194 14.65 -0.44 7.47
C ARG A 194 14.96 -0.40 5.98
N GLN A 195 13.95 -0.15 5.14
CA GLN A 195 14.16 0.05 3.70
C GLN A 195 15.06 1.27 3.42
N MET A 196 14.90 2.36 4.16
CA MET A 196 15.77 3.54 4.04
C MET A 196 17.20 3.23 4.49
N LEU A 197 17.36 2.51 5.60
CA LEU A 197 18.68 2.08 6.06
C LEU A 197 19.40 1.19 5.04
N ALA A 198 18.69 0.23 4.46
CA ALA A 198 19.23 -0.69 3.46
C ALA A 198 19.70 0.04 2.18
N ARG A 199 19.22 1.27 1.93
CA ARG A 199 19.59 2.08 0.76
C ARG A 199 20.86 2.92 0.98
N LYS A 200 21.45 2.93 2.18
CA LYS A 200 22.64 3.74 2.49
C LYS A 200 23.76 3.57 1.45
N GLU A 201 24.04 2.32 1.09
CA GLU A 201 25.13 1.97 0.16
C GLU A 201 24.80 2.33 -1.30
N ALA A 202 23.53 2.51 -1.63
CA ALA A 202 23.10 2.92 -2.97
C ALA A 202 23.20 4.44 -3.19
N ILE A 203 23.41 5.22 -2.13
CA ILE A 203 23.59 6.68 -2.22
C ILE A 203 25.07 6.97 -2.50
N PRO A 204 25.40 7.80 -3.52
CA PRO A 204 26.78 8.22 -3.75
C PRO A 204 27.43 8.78 -2.48
N ALA A 205 28.63 8.31 -2.15
CA ALA A 205 29.28 8.61 -0.88
C ALA A 205 29.49 10.12 -0.68
N ASP A 206 29.86 10.85 -1.72
CA ASP A 206 30.03 12.30 -1.70
C ASP A 206 28.71 13.02 -1.38
N VAL A 207 27.61 12.59 -2.00
CA VAL A 207 26.25 13.13 -1.74
C VAL A 207 25.82 12.87 -0.30
N LEU A 208 26.03 11.64 0.20
CA LEU A 208 25.67 11.30 1.57
C LEU A 208 26.49 12.09 2.58
N GLN A 209 27.82 12.17 2.41
CA GLN A 209 28.69 12.91 3.32
C GLN A 209 28.38 14.40 3.32
N ASP A 210 28.09 14.98 2.15
CA ASP A 210 27.67 16.38 2.07
C ASP A 210 26.35 16.63 2.81
N TYR A 211 25.35 15.77 2.62
CA TYR A 211 24.09 15.86 3.35
C TYR A 211 24.28 15.76 4.87
N LEU A 212 25.02 14.76 5.36
CA LEU A 212 25.21 14.56 6.80
C LEU A 212 25.96 15.75 7.44
N ARG A 213 26.97 16.28 6.73
CA ARG A 213 27.73 17.45 7.15
C ARG A 213 26.87 18.72 7.16
N THR A 214 26.03 18.93 6.16
CA THR A 214 25.23 20.17 6.06
C THR A 214 24.00 20.15 6.96
N SER A 215 23.34 19.00 7.09
CA SER A 215 22.16 18.83 7.94
C SER A 215 22.48 18.64 9.42
N GLN A 216 23.71 18.24 9.75
CA GLN A 216 24.12 17.83 11.10
C GLN A 216 23.24 16.69 11.67
N LYS A 217 22.63 15.88 10.80
CA LYS A 217 21.83 14.72 11.15
C LYS A 217 22.62 13.42 10.96
N THR A 218 22.25 12.39 11.72
CA THR A 218 22.67 11.02 11.40
C THR A 218 21.85 10.48 10.24
N PHE A 219 22.29 9.38 9.63
CA PHE A 219 21.55 8.75 8.54
C PHE A 219 20.23 8.13 9.02
N GLU A 220 20.20 7.65 10.26
CA GLU A 220 19.01 7.15 10.95
C GLU A 220 17.99 8.26 11.14
N ALA A 221 18.41 9.44 11.63
CA ALA A 221 17.51 10.59 11.78
C ALA A 221 16.95 11.06 10.43
N ALA A 222 17.77 11.07 9.37
CA ALA A 222 17.31 11.35 8.03
C ALA A 222 16.31 10.30 7.51
N SER A 223 16.50 9.02 7.86
CA SER A 223 15.57 7.95 7.51
C SER A 223 14.21 8.14 8.19
N ASP A 224 14.19 8.57 9.46
CA ASP A 224 12.94 8.93 10.14
C ASP A 224 12.24 10.14 9.50
N ASP A 225 13.00 11.18 9.12
CA ASP A 225 12.42 12.34 8.43
C ASP A 225 11.76 11.95 7.09
N PHE A 226 12.33 10.96 6.40
CA PHE A 226 11.76 10.43 5.16
C PHE A 226 10.53 9.54 5.43
N VAL A 227 10.51 8.77 6.51
CA VAL A 227 9.30 8.06 6.95
C VAL A 227 8.17 9.05 7.26
N ASP A 228 8.49 10.19 7.87
CA ASP A 228 7.51 11.25 8.10
C ASP A 228 7.01 11.86 6.79
N PHE A 229 7.87 11.95 5.76
CA PHE A 229 7.43 12.35 4.42
C PHE A 229 6.48 11.33 3.78
N ILE A 230 6.67 10.02 3.99
CA ILE A 230 5.72 9.02 3.50
C ILE A 230 4.32 9.29 4.06
N ALA A 231 4.18 9.65 5.35
CA ALA A 231 2.86 10.03 5.89
C ALA A 231 2.22 11.24 5.16
N LEU A 232 3.02 12.20 4.67
CA LEU A 232 2.54 13.32 3.86
C LEU A 232 2.19 12.90 2.43
N HIS A 233 2.95 11.96 1.85
CA HIS A 233 2.62 11.32 0.57
C HIS A 233 1.24 10.65 0.65
N GLU A 234 0.97 9.89 1.72
CA GLU A 234 -0.33 9.23 1.92
C GLU A 234 -1.50 10.22 2.02
N LEU A 235 -1.30 11.34 2.73
CA LEU A 235 -2.26 12.44 2.73
C LEU A 235 -2.43 13.06 1.33
N GLY A 236 -1.37 13.05 0.52
CA GLY A 236 -1.38 13.46 -0.89
C GLY A 236 -2.37 12.65 -1.74
N HIS A 237 -2.50 11.33 -1.52
CA HIS A 237 -3.55 10.54 -2.18
C HIS A 237 -4.95 11.08 -1.85
N VAL A 238 -5.23 11.30 -0.57
CA VAL A 238 -6.54 11.78 -0.10
C VAL A 238 -6.84 13.16 -0.70
N LEU A 239 -5.88 14.08 -0.62
CA LEU A 239 -6.03 15.43 -1.17
C LEU A 239 -6.20 15.43 -2.70
N CYS A 240 -5.48 14.57 -3.43
CA CYS A 240 -5.62 14.43 -4.87
C CYS A 240 -7.07 14.09 -5.26
N ILE A 241 -7.66 13.13 -4.55
CA ILE A 241 -9.01 12.68 -4.82
C ILE A 241 -10.05 13.75 -4.41
N HIS A 242 -9.93 14.34 -3.22
CA HIS A 242 -10.81 15.43 -2.78
C HIS A 242 -10.69 16.68 -3.65
N TYR A 243 -9.52 16.93 -4.25
CA TYR A 243 -9.34 18.02 -5.19
C TYR A 243 -10.08 17.75 -6.51
N GLY A 244 -10.42 16.50 -6.79
CA GLY A 244 -11.18 16.08 -7.97
C GLY A 244 -10.30 15.70 -9.16
N ILE A 245 -9.10 15.17 -8.92
CA ILE A 245 -8.28 14.54 -9.96
C ILE A 245 -8.56 13.04 -9.96
N ASP A 246 -8.70 12.45 -11.15
CA ASP A 246 -8.69 11.01 -11.37
C ASP A 246 -7.34 10.59 -11.96
N PRO A 247 -6.42 10.01 -11.17
CA PRO A 247 -5.12 9.58 -11.67
C PRO A 247 -5.19 8.52 -12.78
N SER A 248 -6.32 7.82 -12.94
CA SER A 248 -6.59 6.88 -14.04
C SER A 248 -5.60 5.70 -14.21
N CYS A 249 -4.52 5.61 -13.43
CA CYS A 249 -3.58 4.47 -13.35
C CYS A 249 -2.73 4.55 -12.06
N ASN A 250 -2.03 3.47 -11.70
CA ASN A 250 -1.26 3.39 -10.45
C ASN A 250 -0.04 4.31 -10.45
N TRP A 251 0.73 4.37 -11.54
CA TRP A 251 1.96 5.20 -11.55
C TRP A 251 1.64 6.68 -11.37
N LEU A 252 0.57 7.18 -11.99
CA LEU A 252 0.17 8.57 -11.86
C LEU A 252 -0.40 8.85 -10.47
N ASN A 253 -1.10 7.88 -9.86
CA ASN A 253 -1.58 7.99 -8.48
C ASN A 253 -0.41 8.21 -7.50
N GLU A 254 0.63 7.40 -7.59
CA GLU A 254 1.85 7.50 -6.76
C GLU A 254 2.65 8.77 -7.03
N PHE A 255 2.78 9.14 -8.31
CA PHE A 255 3.43 10.39 -8.69
C PHE A 255 2.70 11.60 -8.09
N LEU A 256 1.36 11.62 -8.13
CA LEU A 256 0.59 12.73 -7.61
C LEU A 256 0.63 12.81 -6.09
N ALA A 257 0.52 11.70 -5.38
CA ALA A 257 0.70 11.68 -3.92
C ALA A 257 2.03 12.30 -3.49
N SER A 258 3.11 11.90 -4.16
CA SER A 258 4.45 12.46 -3.99
C SER A 258 4.51 13.95 -4.35
N TYR A 259 3.86 14.36 -5.44
CA TYR A 259 3.79 15.77 -5.87
C TYR A 259 3.09 16.64 -4.83
N PHE A 260 1.99 16.17 -4.25
CA PHE A 260 1.27 16.87 -3.18
C PHE A 260 2.14 17.00 -1.91
N GLY A 261 2.81 15.93 -1.50
CA GLY A 261 3.76 15.97 -0.37
C GLY A 261 4.92 16.95 -0.62
N TYR A 262 5.57 16.84 -1.79
CA TYR A 262 6.72 17.67 -2.15
C TYR A 262 6.35 19.14 -2.29
N ALA A 263 5.22 19.47 -2.92
CA ALA A 263 4.77 20.85 -3.09
C ALA A 263 4.58 21.57 -1.74
N PHE A 264 3.97 20.89 -0.76
CA PHE A 264 3.87 21.40 0.61
C PHE A 264 5.25 21.64 1.22
N LEU A 265 6.15 20.65 1.15
CA LEU A 265 7.51 20.81 1.69
C LEU A 265 8.27 21.93 1.00
N ALA A 266 8.16 22.07 -0.31
CA ALA A 266 8.87 23.08 -1.08
C ALA A 266 8.51 24.51 -0.66
N GLU A 267 7.26 24.74 -0.24
CA GLU A 267 6.72 26.07 0.10
C GLU A 267 6.75 26.35 1.61
N ARG A 268 6.55 25.33 2.45
CA ARG A 268 6.36 25.50 3.91
C ARG A 268 7.47 24.92 4.77
N ARG A 269 8.26 24.00 4.21
CA ARG A 269 9.35 23.29 4.90
C ARG A 269 10.56 23.07 3.97
N PRO A 270 11.07 24.11 3.29
CA PRO A 270 12.12 23.94 2.28
C PRO A 270 13.39 23.29 2.84
N GLU A 271 13.64 23.42 4.15
CA GLU A 271 14.73 22.77 4.87
C GLU A 271 14.63 21.23 4.88
N ARG A 272 13.45 20.66 4.59
CA ARG A 272 13.25 19.20 4.45
C ARG A 272 13.47 18.70 3.02
N LYS A 273 13.54 19.56 2.01
CA LYS A 273 13.80 19.12 0.62
C LYS A 273 15.07 18.27 0.45
N PRO A 274 16.20 18.58 1.13
CA PRO A 274 17.40 17.76 0.99
C PRO A 274 17.22 16.30 1.38
N VAL A 275 16.34 15.97 2.34
CA VAL A 275 16.09 14.57 2.70
C VAL A 275 15.31 13.83 1.61
N ILE A 276 14.39 14.52 0.93
CA ILE A 276 13.68 13.98 -0.24
C ILE A 276 14.65 13.78 -1.40
N ALA A 277 15.54 14.75 -1.64
CA ALA A 277 16.58 14.64 -2.65
C ALA A 277 17.61 13.53 -2.35
N LEU A 278 17.78 13.15 -1.09
CA LEU A 278 18.67 12.06 -0.66
C LEU A 278 18.03 10.70 -0.96
N PHE A 279 16.82 10.44 -0.44
CA PHE A 279 16.17 9.13 -0.52
C PHE A 279 15.33 8.92 -1.79
N GLY A 280 14.80 10.01 -2.37
CA GLY A 280 14.08 10.05 -3.65
C GLY A 280 14.98 9.91 -4.88
N ARG A 281 16.19 9.36 -4.73
CA ARG A 281 17.04 8.96 -5.85
C ARG A 281 16.73 7.51 -6.20
N PRO A 282 16.61 7.15 -7.49
CA PRO A 282 16.61 5.75 -7.88
C PRO A 282 17.93 5.09 -7.44
N SER A 283 17.87 3.83 -7.03
CA SER A 283 19.05 3.02 -6.75
C SER A 283 19.95 2.93 -8.00
N GLN A 284 21.26 2.83 -7.81
CA GLN A 284 22.20 2.63 -8.93
C GLN A 284 21.98 1.27 -9.62
N THR A 285 21.60 0.27 -8.83
CA THR A 285 21.22 -1.05 -9.34
C THR A 285 19.85 -0.97 -9.99
N ARG A 286 19.81 -1.15 -11.31
CA ARG A 286 18.57 -1.14 -12.06
C ARG A 286 17.76 -2.44 -11.81
N PRO A 287 16.48 -2.37 -11.41
CA PRO A 287 15.65 -3.56 -11.22
C PRO A 287 15.40 -4.30 -12.54
N LYS A 288 14.82 -5.51 -12.46
CA LYS A 288 14.47 -6.29 -13.65
C LYS A 288 13.28 -5.66 -14.36
N HIS A 289 12.27 -5.26 -13.59
CA HIS A 289 11.10 -4.53 -14.05
C HIS A 289 11.36 -3.03 -13.96
N THR A 290 11.32 -2.33 -15.10
CA THR A 290 11.70 -0.90 -15.12
C THR A 290 10.76 -0.02 -15.92
N THR A 291 9.71 -0.53 -16.57
CA THR A 291 8.79 0.30 -17.37
C THR A 291 7.58 0.77 -16.55
N LEU A 292 6.87 1.81 -17.00
CA LEU A 292 5.59 2.21 -16.40
C LEU A 292 4.53 1.10 -16.56
N ALA A 293 4.56 0.36 -17.67
CA ALA A 293 3.70 -0.80 -17.88
C ALA A 293 3.99 -1.94 -16.87
N ASP A 294 5.26 -2.17 -16.53
CA ASP A 294 5.61 -3.10 -15.47
C ASP A 294 5.09 -2.63 -14.10
N PHE A 295 5.23 -1.34 -13.80
CA PHE A 295 4.70 -0.77 -12.57
C PHE A 295 3.19 -0.90 -12.48
N GLU A 296 2.47 -0.62 -13.58
CA GLU A 296 1.01 -0.76 -13.60
C GLU A 296 0.57 -2.21 -13.35
N ARG A 297 1.28 -3.16 -13.97
CA ARG A 297 0.97 -4.60 -13.89
C ARG A 297 1.33 -5.23 -12.54
N LEU A 298 2.47 -4.82 -11.95
CA LEU A 298 3.01 -5.45 -10.74
C LEU A 298 2.73 -4.62 -9.48
N TYR A 299 2.69 -3.30 -9.61
CA TYR A 299 2.51 -2.34 -8.53
C TYR A 299 3.44 -2.65 -7.33
N PHE A 300 2.91 -3.07 -6.18
CA PHE A 300 3.72 -3.48 -5.02
C PHE A 300 4.59 -4.73 -5.23
N LEU A 301 4.40 -5.46 -6.33
CA LEU A 301 5.16 -6.67 -6.68
C LEU A 301 6.35 -6.41 -7.62
N VAL A 302 6.68 -5.15 -7.92
CA VAL A 302 7.94 -4.82 -8.62
C VAL A 302 9.14 -5.17 -7.75
N ASP A 303 10.28 -5.47 -8.37
CA ASP A 303 11.46 -5.93 -7.61
C ASP A 303 12.06 -4.83 -6.71
N ASP A 304 11.92 -3.57 -7.10
CA ASP A 304 12.37 -2.40 -6.32
C ASP A 304 11.36 -1.25 -6.45
N TYR A 305 10.36 -1.24 -5.56
CA TYR A 305 9.34 -0.19 -5.52
C TYR A 305 9.96 1.20 -5.25
N ALA A 306 11.01 1.23 -4.43
CA ALA A 306 11.68 2.48 -4.07
C ALA A 306 12.53 3.04 -5.23
N TRP A 307 12.94 2.23 -6.20
CA TRP A 307 13.50 2.72 -7.47
C TRP A 307 12.45 3.51 -8.27
N TYR A 308 11.22 3.00 -8.39
CA TYR A 308 10.12 3.70 -9.06
C TYR A 308 9.77 5.02 -8.37
N GLN A 309 9.61 5.00 -7.03
CA GLN A 309 9.39 6.22 -6.25
C GLN A 309 10.53 7.23 -6.45
N GLY A 310 11.79 6.79 -6.47
CA GLY A 310 12.91 7.68 -6.78
C GLY A 310 12.86 8.27 -8.20
N MET A 311 12.35 7.53 -9.18
CA MET A 311 12.15 8.06 -10.53
C MET A 311 11.02 9.11 -10.58
N PHE A 312 9.94 8.92 -9.82
CA PHE A 312 8.86 9.90 -9.67
C PHE A 312 9.36 11.17 -8.97
N GLU A 313 10.02 11.01 -7.82
CA GLU A 313 10.57 12.11 -7.02
C GLU A 313 11.57 12.97 -7.78
N ARG A 314 12.44 12.36 -8.59
CA ARG A 314 13.35 13.10 -9.47
C ARG A 314 12.58 14.01 -10.42
N ARG A 315 11.52 13.49 -11.06
CA ARG A 315 10.72 14.26 -12.00
C ARG A 315 9.94 15.37 -11.32
N ILE A 316 9.43 15.13 -10.11
CA ILE A 316 8.76 16.14 -9.29
C ILE A 316 9.72 17.28 -8.96
N GLN A 317 10.95 16.95 -8.53
CA GLN A 317 11.99 17.94 -8.20
C GLN A 317 12.41 18.80 -9.40
N GLU A 318 12.47 18.22 -10.60
CA GLU A 318 12.73 18.93 -11.85
C GLU A 318 11.57 19.86 -12.24
N MET A 319 10.33 19.38 -12.11
CA MET A 319 9.15 20.07 -12.60
C MET A 319 8.64 21.16 -11.67
N TYR A 320 8.58 20.90 -10.37
CA TYR A 320 7.89 21.79 -9.43
C TYR A 320 8.40 23.24 -9.47
N PRO A 321 9.72 23.53 -9.57
CA PRO A 321 10.21 24.90 -9.72
C PRO A 321 9.72 25.63 -10.99
N GLN A 322 9.30 24.89 -12.01
CA GLN A 322 8.88 25.43 -13.31
C GLN A 322 7.37 25.65 -13.38
N VAL A 323 6.57 24.70 -12.87
CA VAL A 323 5.11 24.69 -13.04
C VAL A 323 4.32 24.77 -11.72
N GLY A 324 4.96 24.52 -10.57
CA GLY A 324 4.37 24.65 -9.24
C GLY A 324 2.99 24.00 -9.11
N LEU A 325 2.07 24.65 -8.39
CA LEU A 325 0.69 24.18 -8.24
C LEU A 325 -0.16 24.33 -9.51
N GLN A 326 0.30 25.04 -10.54
CA GLN A 326 -0.45 25.17 -11.80
C GLN A 326 -0.59 23.80 -12.48
N PHE A 327 0.42 22.94 -12.36
CA PHE A 327 0.35 21.56 -12.85
C PHE A 327 -0.84 20.77 -12.29
N ILE A 328 -1.10 20.86 -10.97
CA ILE A 328 -2.24 20.17 -10.32
C ILE A 328 -3.57 20.73 -10.82
N LYS A 329 -3.66 22.06 -11.00
CA LYS A 329 -4.85 22.73 -11.56
C LYS A 329 -5.12 22.28 -12.99
N ASP A 330 -4.07 22.14 -13.80
CA ASP A 330 -4.18 21.72 -15.20
C ASP A 330 -4.54 20.24 -15.32
N LEU A 331 -3.99 19.39 -14.45
CA LEU A 331 -4.38 18.00 -14.33
C LEU A 331 -5.85 17.83 -13.95
N LYS A 332 -6.37 18.59 -12.99
CA LYS A 332 -7.81 18.55 -12.67
C LYS A 332 -8.68 18.87 -13.89
N ARG A 333 -8.23 19.75 -14.79
CA ARG A 333 -8.95 20.07 -16.03
C ARG A 333 -8.86 18.95 -17.06
N GLY A 334 -7.71 18.29 -17.20
CA GLY A 334 -7.48 17.24 -18.19
C GLY A 334 -7.89 15.83 -17.76
N LEU A 335 -7.91 15.58 -16.45
CA LEU A 335 -8.25 14.32 -15.79
C LEU A 335 -9.22 14.57 -14.62
N PRO A 336 -10.40 15.16 -14.88
CA PRO A 336 -11.37 15.44 -13.83
C PRO A 336 -11.94 14.13 -13.29
N ARG A 337 -12.07 14.04 -11.96
CA ARG A 337 -12.89 13.00 -11.35
C ARG A 337 -14.36 13.30 -11.65
N THR A 338 -15.06 12.33 -12.23
CA THR A 338 -16.48 12.46 -12.62
C THR A 338 -17.45 12.01 -11.53
N THR A 339 -16.96 11.26 -10.55
CA THR A 339 -17.75 10.80 -9.40
C THR A 339 -17.37 11.60 -8.16
N GLY A 340 -18.36 12.29 -7.57
CA GLY A 340 -18.18 12.99 -6.29
C GLY A 340 -17.82 12.01 -5.17
N ILE A 341 -16.90 12.41 -4.29
CA ILE A 341 -16.53 11.66 -3.09
C ILE A 341 -17.29 12.26 -1.91
N PRO A 342 -18.07 11.48 -1.15
CA PRO A 342 -18.67 11.96 0.09
C PRO A 342 -17.60 12.41 1.08
N ASP A 343 -17.89 13.45 1.86
CA ASP A 343 -16.98 13.89 2.93
C ASP A 343 -16.66 12.72 3.88
N GLY A 344 -15.38 12.56 4.25
CA GLY A 344 -14.92 11.51 5.16
C GLY A 344 -14.69 10.14 4.53
N VAL A 345 -14.81 10.00 3.21
CA VAL A 345 -14.41 8.79 2.47
C VAL A 345 -12.95 8.92 2.03
N SER A 346 -12.12 8.00 2.47
CA SER A 346 -10.69 8.00 2.13
C SER A 346 -10.30 7.05 1.02
N ILE A 347 -11.23 6.18 0.59
CA ILE A 347 -10.87 5.03 -0.21
C ILE A 347 -10.18 5.55 -1.47
N PRO A 348 -8.92 5.16 -1.72
CA PRO A 348 -8.42 5.12 -3.08
C PRO A 348 -9.26 4.06 -3.77
N ASP A 349 -10.44 4.47 -4.23
CA ASP A 349 -11.31 3.63 -5.06
C ASP A 349 -10.39 3.07 -6.15
N PRO A 350 -10.28 1.74 -6.33
CA PRO A 350 -9.38 1.16 -7.31
C PRO A 350 -9.61 1.87 -8.62
N VAL A 351 -8.66 2.75 -8.99
CA VAL A 351 -8.64 3.63 -10.15
C VAL A 351 -9.89 3.45 -11.01
N VAL A 352 -10.94 4.23 -10.72
CA VAL A 352 -12.31 3.99 -11.23
C VAL A 352 -12.34 3.88 -12.75
N ASN A 353 -11.50 4.70 -13.40
CA ASN A 353 -11.31 4.72 -14.84
C ASN A 353 -9.87 4.31 -15.19
N ARG A 354 -9.55 3.02 -15.10
CA ARG A 354 -8.22 2.53 -15.53
C ARG A 354 -8.02 2.78 -17.02
N ILE A 355 -7.07 3.63 -17.35
CA ILE A 355 -6.54 3.80 -18.70
C ILE A 355 -5.16 3.14 -18.80
N PRO A 356 -4.74 2.71 -20.00
CA PRO A 356 -3.37 2.24 -20.21
C PRO A 356 -2.33 3.28 -19.75
N PRO A 357 -1.20 2.86 -19.16
CA PRO A 357 -0.20 3.80 -18.64
C PRO A 357 0.39 4.69 -19.73
N GLU A 358 0.42 4.23 -20.99
CA GLU A 358 0.80 5.03 -22.15
C GLU A 358 -0.21 6.15 -22.42
N GLU A 359 -1.51 5.89 -22.30
CA GLU A 359 -2.53 6.92 -22.48
C GLU A 359 -2.43 7.98 -21.37
N ALA A 360 -2.24 7.56 -20.12
CA ALA A 360 -1.99 8.49 -19.02
C ALA A 360 -0.74 9.35 -19.28
N LEU A 361 0.35 8.73 -19.77
CA LEU A 361 1.58 9.45 -20.12
C LEU A 361 1.34 10.53 -21.19
N GLU A 362 0.55 10.20 -22.22
CA GLU A 362 0.22 11.14 -23.30
C GLU A 362 -0.63 12.32 -22.82
N LYS A 363 -1.60 12.08 -21.92
CA LYS A 363 -2.39 13.15 -21.31
C LYS A 363 -1.53 14.08 -20.46
N VAL A 364 -0.61 13.52 -19.66
CA VAL A 364 0.28 14.32 -18.81
C VAL A 364 1.33 15.07 -19.64
N GLU A 365 1.85 14.48 -20.73
CA GLU A 365 2.74 15.16 -21.68
C GLU A 365 2.10 16.40 -22.30
N ALA A 366 0.81 16.32 -22.64
CA ALA A 366 0.06 17.46 -23.18
C ALA A 366 -0.13 18.60 -22.17
N ILE A 367 -0.12 18.28 -20.87
CA ILE A 367 -0.26 19.24 -19.77
C ILE A 367 1.10 19.86 -19.40
N ALA A 368 2.12 19.03 -19.26
CA ALA A 368 3.46 19.45 -18.86
C ALA A 368 4.53 18.67 -19.66
N PRO A 369 5.03 19.22 -20.78
CA PRO A 369 5.94 18.50 -21.66
C PRO A 369 7.19 17.92 -20.98
N GLY A 370 7.70 16.81 -21.55
CA GLY A 370 8.91 16.14 -21.09
C GLY A 370 8.67 14.85 -20.30
N PHE A 371 7.43 14.45 -20.03
CA PHE A 371 7.10 13.14 -19.47
C PHE A 371 7.46 12.01 -20.44
N ARG A 372 7.27 12.18 -21.76
CA ARG A 372 7.73 11.19 -22.75
C ARG A 372 9.24 11.00 -22.69
N ALA A 373 10.00 12.09 -22.57
CA ALA A 373 11.45 12.05 -22.46
C ALA A 373 11.89 11.40 -21.15
N TRP A 374 11.28 11.78 -20.03
CA TRP A 374 11.50 11.18 -18.71
C TRP A 374 11.17 9.68 -18.69
N ALA A 375 10.05 9.26 -19.29
CA ALA A 375 9.65 7.86 -19.39
C ALA A 375 10.60 7.02 -20.25
N LYS A 376 11.41 7.62 -21.14
CA LYS A 376 12.49 6.88 -21.81
C LYS A 376 13.58 6.44 -20.83
N GLY A 377 13.80 7.17 -19.73
CA GLY A 377 14.71 6.77 -18.66
C GLY A 377 14.33 5.46 -17.96
N PHE A 378 13.06 5.05 -18.08
CA PHE A 378 12.55 3.76 -17.60
C PHE A 378 12.93 2.58 -18.51
N ARG A 379 13.40 2.83 -19.74
CA ARG A 379 13.81 1.79 -20.71
C ARG A 379 15.31 1.51 -20.64
N LYS A 380 15.68 0.24 -20.83
CA LYS A 380 17.06 -0.23 -20.82
C LYS A 380 17.86 0.32 -21.98
#